data_AF-E5YE40-F1
#
_entry.id   AF-E5YE40-F1
#
_cell.length_a   1.000
_cell.length_b   1.000
_cell.length_c   1.000
_cell.angle_alpha   90.00
_cell.angle_beta   90.00
_cell.angle_gamma   90.00
#
_symmetry.space_group_name_H-M   'P 1'
#
loop_
_entity.id
_entity.type
_entity.pdbx_description
1 polymer ?
#
loop_
_entity_poly.entity_id
_entity_poly.type
_entity_poly.pdbx_seq_one_letter_code
_entity_poly.pdbx_strand_id
1 'polypeptide(L)'
;MDSVMYEERFERWMKVSIGLARFDPFVTSLVQSLGQMDANLCETDVNLVEKYKQGGNANEDYALIQGHLTHLYLWIFGSDEVIRTLTQSIKENKSDDPVEVLERFQDAKKRFARLRIPLAKFEAAKAYNKTDFKIAYSGFAYDIGIAWQVSDDVVISRQELSDLFLETLEFTRVQKLRRSLANDAPSRHLE
;
A
#
# COMPACT_ATOMS: atom_id res chain seq x y z
N MET A 1 2.43 -23.65 -2.04
CA MET A 1 3.31 -22.60 -2.61
C MET A 1 2.90 -21.23 -2.05
N ASP A 2 1.63 -21.08 -1.68
CA ASP A 2 1.01 -19.83 -1.21
C ASP A 2 1.45 -19.40 0.19
N SER A 3 1.63 -20.34 1.12
CA SER A 3 2.14 -20.05 2.47
C SER A 3 3.57 -19.46 2.48
N VAL A 4 4.42 -19.83 1.52
CA VAL A 4 5.78 -19.28 1.39
C VAL A 4 5.73 -17.85 0.86
N MET A 5 4.91 -17.59 -0.16
CA MET A 5 4.69 -16.23 -0.70
C MET A 5 4.09 -15.28 0.34
N TYR A 6 3.19 -15.79 1.18
CA TYR A 6 2.61 -15.07 2.31
C TYR A 6 3.67 -14.69 3.35
N GLU A 7 4.49 -15.65 3.79
CA GLU A 7 5.55 -15.42 4.78
C GLU A 7 6.57 -14.39 4.25
N GLU A 8 7.00 -14.54 2.99
CA GLU A 8 7.90 -13.59 2.34
C GLU A 8 7.33 -12.17 2.29
N ARG A 9 6.04 -12.02 1.98
CA ARG A 9 5.39 -10.71 1.90
C ARG A 9 5.26 -10.04 3.26
N PHE A 10 4.78 -10.77 4.28
CA PHE A 10 4.65 -10.22 5.63
C PHE A 10 6.01 -9.86 6.23
N GLU A 11 7.05 -10.66 5.97
CA GLU A 11 8.41 -10.33 6.39
C GLU A 11 8.92 -8.99 5.83
N ARG A 12 8.59 -8.67 4.58
CA ARG A 12 8.95 -7.36 3.99
C ARG A 12 8.31 -6.22 4.77
N TRP A 13 7.01 -6.34 5.08
CA TRP A 13 6.30 -5.37 5.94
C TRP A 13 6.93 -5.23 7.33
N MET A 14 7.31 -6.36 7.95
CA MET A 14 8.01 -6.35 9.23
C MET A 14 9.34 -5.59 9.14
N LYS A 15 10.17 -5.88 8.13
CA LYS A 15 11.49 -5.25 7.94
C LYS A 15 11.40 -3.74 7.75
N VAL A 16 10.39 -3.24 7.03
CA VAL A 16 10.21 -1.80 6.84
C VAL A 16 9.60 -1.10 8.05
N SER A 17 8.72 -1.78 8.79
CA SER A 17 8.02 -1.19 9.95
C SER A 17 8.97 -0.76 11.07
N ILE A 18 10.05 -1.52 11.32
CA ILE A 18 11.00 -1.29 12.42
C ILE A 18 11.61 0.12 12.35
N GLY A 19 11.89 0.60 11.13
CA GLY A 19 12.46 1.93 10.95
C GLY A 19 11.49 3.07 11.24
N LEU A 20 10.18 2.81 11.29
CA LEU A 20 9.15 3.85 11.39
C LEU A 20 8.97 4.40 12.81
N ALA A 21 9.50 3.73 13.83
CA ALA A 21 9.50 4.23 15.21
C ALA A 21 10.13 5.62 15.37
N ARG A 22 10.99 6.05 14.44
CA ARG A 22 11.57 7.40 14.40
C ARG A 22 10.54 8.50 14.12
N PHE A 23 9.41 8.17 13.51
CA PHE A 23 8.32 9.11 13.26
C PHE A 23 7.35 9.12 14.44
N ASP A 24 6.92 7.93 14.86
CA ASP A 24 6.07 7.70 16.03
C ASP A 24 6.14 6.21 16.42
N PRO A 25 6.32 5.86 17.70
CA PRO A 25 6.38 4.47 18.14
C PRO A 25 5.15 3.63 17.76
N PHE A 26 3.95 4.21 17.76
CA PHE A 26 2.69 3.52 17.47
C PHE A 26 2.50 3.20 15.98
N VAL A 27 3.19 3.92 15.08
CA VAL A 27 3.13 3.64 13.64
C VAL A 27 3.72 2.26 13.32
N THR A 28 4.70 1.81 14.10
CA THR A 28 5.35 0.51 13.89
C THR A 28 4.34 -0.64 13.96
N SER A 29 3.59 -0.76 15.05
CA SER A 29 2.61 -1.83 15.24
C SER A 29 1.43 -1.72 14.28
N LEU A 30 1.02 -0.49 13.93
CA LEU A 30 -0.01 -0.26 12.93
C LEU A 30 0.41 -0.77 11.55
N VAL A 31 1.63 -0.46 11.10
CA VAL A 31 2.14 -0.93 9.80
C VAL A 31 2.34 -2.43 9.78
N GLN A 32 2.76 -3.05 10.89
CA GLN A 32 2.80 -4.52 11.00
C GLN A 32 1.41 -5.13 10.85
N SER A 33 0.41 -4.55 11.51
CA SER A 33 -0.99 -5.02 11.40
C SER A 33 -1.54 -4.87 9.98
N LEU A 34 -1.25 -3.74 9.31
CA LEU A 34 -1.61 -3.54 7.90
C LEU A 34 -0.86 -4.49 6.96
N GLY A 35 0.41 -4.80 7.24
CA GLY A 35 1.19 -5.77 6.47
C GLY A 35 0.68 -7.20 6.62
N GLN A 36 0.23 -7.57 7.82
CA GLN A 36 -0.42 -8.84 8.09
C GLN A 36 -1.76 -8.95 7.33
N MET A 37 -2.56 -7.88 7.38
CA MET A 37 -3.81 -7.78 6.63
C MET A 37 -3.56 -7.87 5.12
N ASP A 38 -2.53 -7.18 4.62
CA ASP A 38 -2.15 -7.22 3.22
C ASP A 38 -1.79 -8.62 2.73
N ALA A 39 -0.99 -9.36 3.50
CA ALA A 39 -0.60 -10.72 3.16
C ALA A 39 -1.81 -11.66 3.09
N ASN A 40 -2.73 -11.57 4.06
CA ASN A 40 -3.99 -12.33 4.05
C ASN A 40 -4.88 -11.98 2.84
N LEU A 41 -4.94 -10.69 2.48
CA LEU A 41 -5.73 -10.21 1.35
C LEU A 41 -5.16 -10.74 0.03
N CYS A 42 -3.83 -10.72 -0.14
CA CYS A 42 -3.16 -11.29 -1.28
C CYS A 42 -3.43 -12.81 -1.43
N GLU A 43 -3.33 -13.56 -0.35
CA GLU A 43 -3.65 -15.00 -0.37
C GLU A 43 -5.11 -15.25 -0.76
N THR A 44 -6.03 -14.46 -0.20
CA THR A 44 -7.46 -14.55 -0.54
C THR A 44 -7.72 -14.19 -2.00
N ASP A 45 -7.07 -13.16 -2.53
CA ASP A 45 -7.15 -12.77 -3.95
C ASP A 45 -6.72 -13.93 -4.86
N VAL A 46 -5.58 -14.58 -4.57
CA VAL A 46 -5.08 -15.75 -5.32
C VAL A 46 -6.09 -16.89 -5.31
N ASN A 47 -6.58 -17.26 -4.12
CA ASN A 47 -7.54 -18.35 -3.96
C ASN A 47 -8.85 -18.09 -4.74
N LEU A 48 -9.36 -16.86 -4.72
CA LEU A 48 -10.55 -16.47 -5.48
C LEU A 48 -10.29 -16.52 -7.00
N VAL A 49 -9.13 -16.05 -7.44
CA VAL A 49 -8.72 -16.10 -8.86
C VAL A 49 -8.67 -17.54 -9.35
N GLU A 50 -8.00 -18.43 -8.61
CA GLU A 50 -7.92 -19.85 -8.96
C GLU A 50 -9.30 -20.50 -9.01
N LYS A 51 -10.13 -20.25 -7.99
CA LYS A 51 -11.50 -20.77 -7.92
C LYS A 51 -12.34 -20.36 -9.14
N TYR A 52 -12.32 -19.08 -9.50
CA TYR A 52 -13.16 -18.58 -10.60
C TYR A 52 -12.59 -18.88 -11.99
N LYS A 53 -11.26 -19.07 -12.12
CA LYS A 53 -10.68 -19.65 -13.34
C LYS A 53 -11.14 -21.09 -13.58
N GLN A 54 -11.39 -21.86 -12.52
CA GLN A 54 -11.85 -23.25 -12.60
C GLN A 54 -13.38 -23.39 -12.74
N GLY A 55 -14.10 -22.30 -13.01
CA GLY A 55 -15.55 -22.31 -13.20
C GLY A 55 -16.37 -22.18 -11.91
N GLY A 56 -15.77 -21.72 -10.80
CA GLY A 56 -16.50 -21.38 -9.59
C GLY A 56 -17.55 -20.29 -9.81
N ASN A 57 -18.63 -20.33 -9.03
CA ASN A 57 -19.76 -19.41 -9.16
C ASN A 57 -19.68 -18.26 -8.14
N ALA A 58 -19.37 -17.05 -8.62
CA ALA A 58 -19.29 -15.86 -7.77
C ALA A 58 -20.61 -15.53 -7.04
N ASN A 59 -21.77 -15.93 -7.58
CA ASN A 59 -23.06 -15.68 -6.93
C ASN A 59 -23.24 -16.52 -5.66
N GLU A 60 -22.68 -17.75 -5.64
CA GLU A 60 -22.72 -18.61 -4.45
C GLU A 60 -21.79 -18.10 -3.34
N ASP A 61 -20.75 -17.36 -3.73
CA ASP A 61 -19.76 -16.79 -2.81
C ASP A 61 -20.05 -15.34 -2.41
N TYR A 62 -21.25 -14.83 -2.67
CA TYR A 62 -21.56 -13.42 -2.47
C TYR A 62 -21.13 -12.88 -1.09
N ALA A 63 -21.45 -13.60 -0.02
CA ALA A 63 -21.09 -13.20 1.34
C ALA A 63 -19.56 -13.17 1.57
N LEU A 64 -18.84 -14.12 0.99
CA LEU A 64 -17.37 -14.18 1.05
C LEU A 64 -16.75 -13.01 0.27
N ILE A 65 -17.24 -12.74 -0.95
CA ILE A 65 -16.77 -11.62 -1.78
C ILE A 65 -17.03 -10.29 -1.08
N GLN A 66 -18.22 -10.07 -0.52
CA GLN A 66 -18.56 -8.83 0.18
C GLN A 66 -17.72 -8.63 1.45
N GLY A 67 -17.49 -9.72 2.20
CA GLY A 67 -16.58 -9.71 3.34
C GLY A 67 -15.16 -9.31 2.91
N HIS A 68 -14.63 -9.96 1.88
CA HIS A 68 -13.30 -9.66 1.33
C HIS A 68 -13.19 -8.22 0.83
N LEU A 69 -14.18 -7.74 0.08
CA LEU A 69 -14.25 -6.36 -0.41
C LEU A 69 -14.21 -5.33 0.74
N THR A 70 -14.90 -5.61 1.83
CA THR A 70 -14.89 -4.75 3.03
C THR A 70 -13.49 -4.67 3.64
N HIS A 71 -12.78 -5.80 3.74
CA HIS A 71 -11.40 -5.81 4.23
C HIS A 71 -10.47 -5.05 3.29
N LEU A 72 -10.63 -5.19 1.97
CA LEU A 72 -9.86 -4.39 1.01
C LEU A 72 -10.08 -2.89 1.21
N TYR A 73 -11.31 -2.44 1.48
CA TYR A 73 -11.60 -1.03 1.75
C TYR A 73 -10.91 -0.53 3.02
N LEU A 74 -11.02 -1.29 4.11
CA LEU A 74 -10.39 -0.95 5.38
C LEU A 74 -8.86 -0.87 5.24
N TRP A 75 -8.27 -1.78 4.47
CA TRP A 75 -6.85 -1.76 4.17
C TRP A 75 -6.44 -0.52 3.36
N ILE A 76 -7.19 -0.16 2.32
CA ILE A 76 -6.94 1.06 1.51
C ILE A 76 -7.02 2.30 2.39
N PHE A 77 -8.01 2.39 3.28
CA PHE A 77 -8.19 3.53 4.17
C PHE A 77 -7.10 3.63 5.22
N GLY A 78 -6.74 2.52 5.86
CA GLY A 78 -5.65 2.48 6.84
C GLY A 78 -4.31 2.86 6.21
N SER A 79 -4.01 2.30 5.03
CA SER A 79 -2.76 2.55 4.32
C SER A 79 -2.65 4.00 3.82
N ASP A 80 -3.73 4.57 3.27
CA ASP A 80 -3.77 6.00 2.90
C ASP A 80 -3.47 6.90 4.10
N GLU A 81 -4.05 6.62 5.26
CA GLU A 81 -3.84 7.44 6.45
C GLU A 81 -2.39 7.34 6.98
N VAL A 82 -1.78 6.17 6.94
CA VAL A 82 -0.35 6.02 7.28
C VAL A 82 0.51 6.80 6.30
N ILE A 83 0.29 6.66 4.99
CA ILE A 83 1.02 7.41 3.97
C ILE A 83 0.89 8.91 4.21
N ARG A 84 -0.32 9.40 4.47
CA ARG A 84 -0.59 10.82 4.75
C ARG A 84 0.13 11.30 6.00
N THR A 85 0.11 10.52 7.08
CA THR A 85 0.76 10.84 8.35
C THR A 85 2.29 10.91 8.19
N LEU A 86 2.89 9.91 7.55
CA LEU A 86 4.32 9.88 7.28
C LEU A 86 4.75 11.02 6.36
N THR A 87 3.99 11.27 5.28
CA THR A 87 4.23 12.42 4.39
C THR A 87 4.25 13.73 5.16
N GLN A 88 3.30 13.92 6.09
CA GLN A 88 3.22 15.14 6.89
C GLN A 88 4.41 15.27 7.84
N SER A 89 4.80 14.19 8.54
CA SER A 89 5.98 14.21 9.41
C SER A 89 7.26 14.56 8.66
N ILE A 90 7.46 14.02 7.46
CA ILE A 90 8.64 14.35 6.63
C ILE A 90 8.62 15.84 6.24
N LYS A 91 7.46 16.38 5.82
CA LYS A 91 7.31 17.80 5.47
C LYS A 91 7.57 18.75 6.64
N GLU A 92 7.20 18.34 7.85
CA GLU A 92 7.40 19.13 9.06
C GLU A 92 8.82 18.97 9.65
N ASN A 93 9.75 18.35 8.91
CA ASN A 93 11.12 18.07 9.34
C ASN A 93 11.20 17.27 10.66
N LYS A 94 10.21 16.41 10.93
CA LYS A 94 10.23 15.46 12.06
C LYS A 94 11.12 14.24 11.79
N SER A 95 11.71 14.17 10.61
CA SER A 95 12.69 13.17 10.21
C SER A 95 13.84 13.84 9.49
N ASP A 96 15.01 13.21 9.54
CA ASP A 96 16.18 13.64 8.76
C ASP A 96 16.12 13.16 7.30
N ASP A 97 15.03 12.54 6.84
CA ASP A 97 14.89 11.93 5.51
C ASP A 97 15.10 12.92 4.34
N PRO A 98 15.74 12.47 3.23
CA PRO A 98 16.08 13.34 2.12
C PRO A 98 14.85 13.66 1.25
N VAL A 99 14.98 14.66 0.39
CA VAL A 99 13.86 15.17 -0.44
C VAL A 99 13.25 14.08 -1.32
N GLU A 100 14.04 13.15 -1.82
CA GLU A 100 13.56 12.04 -2.66
C GLU A 100 12.60 11.10 -1.90
N VAL A 101 12.77 10.97 -0.58
CA VAL A 101 11.83 10.21 0.25
C VAL A 101 10.48 10.95 0.31
N LEU A 102 10.51 12.26 0.49
CA LEU A 102 9.28 13.07 0.50
C LEU A 102 8.53 12.96 -0.83
N GLU A 103 9.24 13.08 -1.96
CA GLU A 103 8.65 12.97 -3.30
C GLU A 103 7.97 11.62 -3.50
N ARG A 104 8.62 10.52 -3.13
CA ARG A 104 8.04 9.17 -3.19
C ARG A 104 6.75 9.04 -2.38
N PHE A 105 6.73 9.57 -1.16
CA PHE A 105 5.53 9.58 -0.34
C PHE A 105 4.41 10.44 -0.94
N GLN A 106 4.74 11.56 -1.58
CA GLN A 106 3.75 12.40 -2.26
C GLN A 106 3.15 11.71 -3.48
N ASP A 107 3.96 10.98 -4.26
CA ASP A 107 3.50 10.20 -5.40
C ASP A 107 2.61 9.04 -4.96
N ALA A 108 3.03 8.28 -3.93
CA ALA A 108 2.22 7.22 -3.34
C ALA A 108 0.87 7.77 -2.85
N LYS A 109 0.88 8.88 -2.10
CA LYS A 109 -0.33 9.58 -1.63
C LYS A 109 -1.24 9.98 -2.79
N LYS A 110 -0.69 10.47 -3.91
CA LYS A 110 -1.47 10.86 -5.08
C LYS A 110 -2.11 9.64 -5.76
N ARG A 111 -1.40 8.50 -5.83
CA ARG A 111 -1.93 7.25 -6.38
C ARG A 111 -3.06 6.69 -5.51
N PHE A 112 -2.84 6.61 -4.18
CA PHE A 112 -3.87 6.18 -3.22
C PHE A 112 -5.12 7.06 -3.27
N ALA A 113 -4.94 8.39 -3.32
CA ALA A 113 -6.05 9.32 -3.36
C ALA A 113 -6.99 9.09 -4.56
N ARG A 114 -6.47 8.61 -5.70
CA ARG A 114 -7.28 8.30 -6.90
C ARG A 114 -8.34 7.24 -6.62
N LEU A 115 -8.05 6.27 -5.75
CA LEU A 115 -9.00 5.24 -5.36
C LEU A 115 -9.71 5.56 -4.04
N ARG A 116 -8.98 6.01 -3.01
CA ARG A 116 -9.52 6.26 -1.68
C ARG A 116 -10.62 7.31 -1.66
N ILE A 117 -10.48 8.38 -2.43
CA ILE A 117 -11.47 9.48 -2.45
C ILE A 117 -12.83 9.01 -3.00
N PRO A 118 -12.94 8.41 -4.19
CA PRO A 118 -14.24 7.94 -4.69
C PRO A 118 -14.87 6.86 -3.80
N LEU A 119 -14.06 6.01 -3.13
CA LEU A 119 -14.56 5.04 -2.16
C LEU A 119 -15.13 5.68 -0.89
N ALA A 120 -14.51 6.75 -0.38
CA ALA A 120 -14.91 7.38 0.88
C ALA A 120 -15.92 8.53 0.73
N LYS A 121 -15.93 9.18 -0.44
CA LYS A 121 -16.65 10.44 -0.65
C LYS A 121 -17.61 10.44 -1.84
N PHE A 122 -17.60 9.39 -2.66
CA PHE A 122 -18.42 9.32 -3.87
C PHE A 122 -18.17 10.51 -4.83
N GLU A 123 -16.92 10.97 -4.88
CA GLU A 123 -16.44 11.97 -5.84
C GLU A 123 -15.07 11.55 -6.41
N ALA A 124 -14.77 12.01 -7.62
CA ALA A 124 -13.42 11.85 -8.17
C ALA A 124 -12.40 12.67 -7.35
N ALA A 125 -11.19 12.16 -7.20
CA ALA A 125 -10.09 12.90 -6.63
C ALA A 125 -9.83 14.21 -7.42
N LYS A 126 -9.50 15.31 -6.73
CA LYS A 126 -9.34 16.65 -7.36
C LYS A 126 -8.41 16.64 -8.58
N ALA A 127 -7.33 15.86 -8.54
CA ALA A 127 -6.36 15.76 -9.64
C ALA A 127 -6.90 15.02 -10.88
N TYR A 128 -8.02 14.30 -10.74
CA TYR A 128 -8.62 13.42 -11.76
C TYR A 128 -10.10 13.75 -12.00
N ASN A 129 -10.58 14.91 -11.55
CA ASN A 129 -11.99 15.29 -11.61
C ASN A 129 -12.58 15.40 -13.04
N LYS A 130 -11.72 15.48 -14.06
CA LYS A 130 -12.10 15.54 -15.48
C LYS A 130 -12.04 14.19 -16.19
N THR A 131 -11.35 13.21 -15.62
CA THR A 131 -11.04 11.93 -16.28
C THR A 131 -11.71 10.75 -15.59
N ASP A 132 -11.91 10.83 -14.27
CA ASP A 132 -12.37 9.71 -13.47
C ASP A 132 -13.87 9.82 -13.18
N PHE A 133 -14.48 8.66 -12.98
CA PHE A 133 -15.84 8.52 -12.49
C PHE A 133 -15.98 9.08 -11.07
N LYS A 134 -17.22 9.39 -10.67
CA LYS A 134 -17.52 9.82 -9.31
C LYS A 134 -17.33 8.70 -8.28
N ILE A 135 -17.56 7.45 -8.68
CA ILE A 135 -17.37 6.28 -7.84
C ILE A 135 -16.39 5.33 -8.51
N ALA A 136 -15.67 4.55 -7.70
CA ALA A 136 -14.80 3.50 -8.18
C ALA A 136 -15.61 2.20 -8.27
N TYR A 137 -15.82 1.68 -9.47
CA TYR A 137 -16.61 0.48 -9.68
C TYR A 137 -15.76 -0.75 -9.38
N SER A 138 -16.12 -1.49 -8.34
CA SER A 138 -15.47 -2.77 -8.03
C SER A 138 -15.86 -3.83 -9.06
N GLY A 139 -14.89 -4.66 -9.42
CA GLY A 139 -15.08 -5.81 -10.29
C GLY A 139 -14.07 -6.89 -9.97
N PHE A 140 -14.25 -8.06 -10.59
CA PHE A 140 -13.32 -9.17 -10.48
C PHE A 140 -12.48 -9.27 -11.76
N ALA A 141 -11.17 -9.05 -11.63
CA ALA A 141 -10.20 -9.25 -12.69
C ALA A 141 -9.64 -10.68 -12.55
N TYR A 142 -9.83 -11.53 -13.57
CA TYR A 142 -9.47 -12.94 -13.51
C TYR A 142 -7.96 -13.22 -13.39
N ASP A 143 -7.12 -12.21 -13.51
CA ASP A 143 -5.66 -12.30 -13.37
C ASP A 143 -5.17 -11.82 -12.00
N ILE A 144 -5.86 -10.88 -11.37
CA ILE A 144 -5.38 -10.13 -10.19
C ILE A 144 -6.31 -10.27 -8.97
N GLY A 145 -7.60 -10.56 -9.16
CA GLY A 145 -8.61 -10.59 -8.11
C GLY A 145 -9.48 -9.33 -8.13
N ILE A 146 -9.88 -8.84 -6.95
CA ILE A 146 -10.75 -7.65 -6.88
C ILE A 146 -9.96 -6.40 -7.25
N ALA A 147 -10.51 -5.62 -8.18
CA ALA A 147 -9.97 -4.35 -8.63
C ALA A 147 -11.08 -3.31 -8.83
N TRP A 148 -10.67 -2.05 -9.03
CA TRP A 148 -11.60 -0.94 -9.23
C TRP A 148 -11.34 -0.23 -10.53
N GLN A 149 -12.38 -0.10 -11.33
CA GLN A 149 -12.38 0.78 -12.49
C GLN A 149 -12.68 2.21 -12.03
N VAL A 150 -11.76 3.13 -12.31
CA VAL A 150 -11.88 4.56 -11.92
C VAL A 150 -12.10 5.48 -13.13
N SER A 151 -11.77 5.03 -14.34
CA SER A 151 -12.14 5.64 -15.62
C SER A 151 -12.33 4.55 -16.67
N ASP A 152 -12.74 4.90 -17.89
CA ASP A 152 -12.95 3.93 -18.98
C ASP A 152 -11.70 3.07 -19.26
N ASP A 153 -10.52 3.64 -19.07
CA ASP A 153 -9.21 3.08 -19.41
C ASP A 153 -8.34 2.73 -18.20
N VAL A 154 -8.80 3.01 -16.97
CA VAL A 154 -7.98 2.81 -15.76
C VAL A 154 -8.66 1.88 -14.76
N VAL A 155 -7.96 0.78 -14.51
CA VAL A 155 -8.22 -0.16 -13.41
C VAL A 155 -7.09 -0.06 -12.40
N ILE A 156 -7.43 -0.06 -11.12
CA ILE A 156 -6.47 -0.05 -10.00
C ILE A 156 -6.77 -1.28 -9.14
N SER A 157 -5.76 -2.11 -8.88
CA SER A 157 -5.89 -3.21 -7.93
C SER A 157 -5.36 -2.81 -6.55
N ARG A 158 -5.84 -3.50 -5.50
CA ARG A 158 -5.30 -3.31 -4.15
C ARG A 158 -3.86 -3.79 -4.06
N GLN A 159 -3.50 -4.83 -4.81
CA GLN A 159 -2.12 -5.31 -4.91
C GLN A 159 -1.17 -4.24 -5.45
N GLU A 160 -1.55 -3.53 -6.52
CA GLU A 160 -0.73 -2.44 -7.08
C GLU A 160 -0.47 -1.34 -6.04
N LEU A 161 -1.50 -0.93 -5.30
CA LEU A 161 -1.36 0.08 -4.23
C LEU A 161 -0.48 -0.43 -3.07
N SER A 162 -0.61 -1.71 -2.74
CA SER A 162 0.17 -2.34 -1.70
C SER A 162 1.64 -2.47 -2.05
N ASP A 163 1.95 -2.90 -3.27
CA ASP A 163 3.32 -2.97 -3.77
C ASP A 163 3.94 -1.57 -3.79
N LEU A 164 3.22 -0.57 -4.30
CA LEU A 164 3.67 0.82 -4.26
C LEU A 164 3.96 1.32 -2.84
N PHE A 165 3.10 1.02 -1.87
CA PHE A 165 3.32 1.44 -0.49
C PHE A 165 4.52 0.74 0.14
N LEU A 166 4.60 -0.58 -0.01
CA LEU A 166 5.71 -1.37 0.51
C LEU A 166 7.04 -0.92 -0.09
N GLU A 167 7.12 -0.73 -1.41
CA GLU A 167 8.30 -0.22 -2.11
C GLU A 167 8.70 1.19 -1.64
N THR A 168 7.72 2.06 -1.35
CA THR A 168 7.97 3.39 -0.78
C THR A 168 8.65 3.29 0.58
N LEU A 169 8.20 2.37 1.44
CA LEU A 169 8.80 2.13 2.74
C LEU A 169 10.18 1.46 2.64
N GLU A 170 10.36 0.52 1.71
CA GLU A 170 11.65 -0.14 1.44
C GLU A 170 12.69 0.86 0.95
N PHE A 171 12.32 1.72 0.01
CA PHE A 171 13.17 2.83 -0.45
C PHE A 171 13.58 3.72 0.72
N THR A 172 12.62 4.13 1.54
CA THR A 172 12.85 4.97 2.73
C THR A 172 13.83 4.31 3.69
N ARG A 173 13.67 3.01 3.96
CA ARG A 173 14.58 2.23 4.80
C ARG A 173 15.99 2.19 4.22
N VAL A 174 16.14 1.94 2.93
CA VAL A 174 17.44 1.91 2.24
C VAL A 174 18.14 3.27 2.35
N GLN A 175 17.41 4.37 2.15
CA GLN A 175 17.99 5.72 2.28
C GLN A 175 18.46 6.00 3.71
N LYS A 176 17.74 5.53 4.74
CA LYS A 176 18.19 5.67 6.12
C LYS A 176 19.47 4.87 6.38
N LEU A 177 19.50 3.60 5.99
CA LEU A 177 20.65 2.72 6.21
C LEU A 177 21.92 3.21 5.51
N ARG A 178 21.81 3.67 4.25
CA ARG A 178 22.94 4.23 3.51
C ARG A 178 23.59 5.41 4.23
N ARG A 179 22.79 6.28 4.85
CA ARG A 179 23.27 7.46 5.57
C ARG A 179 23.88 7.09 6.92
N SER A 180 23.28 6.14 7.65
CA SER A 180 23.88 5.60 8.86
C SER A 180 25.27 5.02 8.59
N LEU A 181 25.41 4.20 7.53
CA LEU A 181 26.70 3.63 7.14
C LEU A 181 27.72 4.68 6.67
N ALA A 182 27.28 5.74 5.99
CA ALA A 182 28.15 6.83 5.56
C ALA A 182 28.66 7.67 6.75
N ASN A 183 27.84 7.84 7.79
CA ASN A 183 28.21 8.58 8.99
C ASN A 183 29.15 7.78 9.92
N ASP A 184 29.10 6.45 9.87
CA ASP A 184 29.96 5.55 10.66
C ASP A 184 31.32 5.25 9.98
N ALA A 185 31.56 5.75 8.76
CA ALA A 185 32.84 5.58 8.09
C ALA A 185 33.92 6.44 8.78
N PRO A 186 35.03 5.85 9.28
CA PRO A 186 36.07 6.62 9.96
C PRO A 186 36.65 7.66 9.00
N SER A 187 36.65 8.92 9.43
CA SER A 187 37.34 10.03 8.79
C SER A 187 38.76 9.57 8.48
N ARG A 188 39.07 9.26 7.22
CA ARG A 188 40.46 9.09 6.79
C ARG A 188 41.11 10.46 6.91
N HIS A 189 41.65 10.76 8.09
CA HIS A 189 42.65 11.80 8.27
C HIS A 189 43.83 11.40 7.39
N LEU A 190 43.90 12.02 6.22
CA LEU A 190 45.13 12.12 5.45
C LEU A 190 46.00 13.14 6.20
N GLU A 191 47.00 12.62 6.92
CA GLU A 191 48.21 13.37 7.26
C GLU A 191 49.06 13.61 6.00
#